data_AF-A0A6N6S008-F1
#
_entry.id   AF-A0A6N6S008-F1
#
_cell.length_a   1.000
_cell.length_b   1.000
_cell.length_c   1.000
_cell.angle_alpha   90.00
_cell.angle_beta   90.00
_cell.angle_gamma   90.00
#
_symmetry.space_group_name_H-M   'P 1'
#
loop_
_entity.id
_entity.type
_entity.pdbx_description
1 polymer ?
#
loop_
_entity_poly.entity_id
_entity_poly.type
_entity_poly.pdbx_seq_one_letter_code
_entity_poly.pdbx_strand_id
1 'polypeptide(L)'
;FLRMAMWNAKQKGMLGLHAGSKILKAKGPDGRIRRYGMLIFGMSGTGKTTHTCHTHGLNDKDEGIEILQDDVVFLKKDGSAYGSERGFYLKTEGLDSVTQPIIYKAATSRDAIFENVMIDYEGNIYFEDDTLTSNGRGIMMREDLFPYISQSINLPPANDMDGLIIAFITRRHTVAPLAARLTPEQAAATFMLGESIETSAGDPKRAGESIREVGTNPFIIGDKAYEGNWFYDFVKRHEGRVWCYQLNTGGMGEIIENQPNGAKVFKRKVQRIEIPEMAAIIRGIVRGTITWGKDKYWNLEVPTFVDGMDISKYHVEKFYDVNSIINQVSDLRCERVDYAEKFTALDKAIIRAAETM
;
A
#
# COMPACT_ATOMS: atom_id res chain seq x y z
N PHE A 1 -20.45 -0.89 11.14
CA PHE A 1 -20.69 0.09 10.06
C PHE A 1 -20.03 -0.33 8.73
N LEU A 2 -18.69 -0.40 8.65
CA LEU A 2 -17.95 -0.63 7.39
C LEU A 2 -18.44 -1.83 6.56
N ARG A 3 -18.58 -3.00 7.18
CA ARG A 3 -19.12 -4.23 6.56
C ARG A 3 -20.50 -4.02 5.90
N MET A 4 -21.42 -3.33 6.58
CA MET A 4 -22.74 -3.00 6.02
C MET A 4 -22.64 -2.00 4.86
N ALA A 5 -21.74 -1.02 4.95
CA ALA A 5 -21.53 -0.04 3.88
C ALA A 5 -20.96 -0.72 2.62
N MET A 6 -19.98 -1.62 2.77
CA MET A 6 -19.43 -2.42 1.68
C MET A 6 -20.49 -3.32 1.02
N TRP A 7 -21.33 -3.98 1.81
CA TRP A 7 -22.43 -4.76 1.25
C TRP A 7 -23.41 -3.90 0.45
N ASN A 8 -23.81 -2.74 0.98
CA ASN A 8 -24.69 -1.81 0.26
C ASN A 8 -24.03 -1.27 -1.02
N ALA A 9 -22.73 -0.99 -1.01
CA ALA A 9 -21.99 -0.58 -2.19
C ALA A 9 -22.01 -1.68 -3.27
N LYS A 10 -21.81 -2.94 -2.85
CA LYS A 10 -21.87 -4.12 -3.72
C LYS A 10 -23.25 -4.29 -4.37
N GLN A 11 -24.34 -4.08 -3.63
CA GLN A 11 -25.71 -4.10 -4.19
C GLN A 11 -25.92 -3.03 -5.27
N LYS A 12 -25.12 -1.95 -5.25
CA LYS A 12 -25.14 -0.87 -6.25
C LYS A 12 -24.10 -1.07 -7.36
N GLY A 13 -23.48 -2.25 -7.45
CA GLY A 13 -22.49 -2.59 -8.48
C GLY A 13 -21.12 -1.94 -8.29
N MET A 14 -20.81 -1.42 -7.10
CA MET A 14 -19.51 -0.90 -6.71
C MET A 14 -18.66 -1.96 -6.01
N LEU A 15 -17.34 -1.75 -5.98
CA LEU A 15 -16.42 -2.59 -5.21
C LEU A 15 -15.99 -1.84 -3.94
N GLY A 16 -16.21 -2.44 -2.78
CA GLY A 16 -15.74 -1.90 -1.50
C GLY A 16 -14.27 -2.22 -1.29
N LEU A 17 -13.45 -1.19 -1.06
CA LEU A 17 -12.01 -1.31 -0.94
C LEU A 17 -11.55 -0.82 0.42
N HIS A 18 -10.63 -1.56 1.04
CA HIS A 18 -9.83 -1.07 2.16
C HIS A 18 -8.57 -0.42 1.61
N ALA A 19 -8.70 0.84 1.21
CA ALA A 19 -7.68 1.63 0.56
C ALA A 19 -7.80 3.11 0.91
N GLY A 20 -6.66 3.77 1.06
CA GLY A 20 -6.60 5.22 1.06
C GLY A 20 -6.82 5.78 -0.34
N SER A 21 -7.26 7.02 -0.43
CA SER A 21 -7.42 7.74 -1.69
C SER A 21 -6.88 9.17 -1.60
N LYS A 22 -6.24 9.58 -2.69
CA LYS A 22 -5.71 10.94 -2.85
C LYS A 22 -5.69 11.34 -4.32
N ILE A 23 -5.51 12.63 -4.56
CA ILE A 23 -5.20 13.19 -5.87
C ILE A 23 -3.76 13.71 -5.84
N LEU A 24 -3.01 13.47 -6.90
CA LEU A 24 -1.65 13.98 -7.09
C LEU A 24 -1.62 14.87 -8.33
N LYS A 25 -1.01 16.04 -8.22
CA LYS A 25 -0.67 16.93 -9.32
C LYS A 25 0.84 16.90 -9.49
N ALA A 26 1.30 16.42 -10.64
CA ALA A 26 2.71 16.20 -10.91
C ALA A 26 3.08 16.77 -12.29
N LYS A 27 4.26 17.38 -12.37
CA LYS A 27 4.82 17.86 -13.63
C LYS A 27 5.49 16.71 -14.34
N GLY A 28 4.97 16.33 -15.51
CA GLY A 28 5.59 15.31 -16.32
C GLY A 28 6.85 15.81 -17.06
N PRO A 29 7.52 14.94 -17.83
CA PRO A 29 8.78 15.28 -18.49
C PRO A 29 8.61 16.32 -19.61
N ASP A 30 7.39 16.46 -20.13
CA ASP A 30 6.99 17.48 -21.10
C ASP A 30 6.64 18.84 -20.46
N GLY A 31 6.82 18.98 -19.14
CA GLY A 31 6.53 20.19 -18.38
C GLY A 31 5.04 20.42 -18.08
N ARG A 32 4.14 19.55 -18.53
CA ARG A 32 2.69 19.67 -18.28
C ARG A 32 2.33 19.10 -16.91
N ILE A 33 1.48 19.82 -16.18
CA ILE A 33 0.86 19.29 -14.96
C ILE A 33 -0.18 18.26 -15.34
N ARG A 34 -0.03 17.07 -14.77
CA ARG A 34 -1.00 15.99 -14.83
C ARG A 34 -1.62 15.76 -13.48
N ARG A 35 -2.89 15.38 -13.45
CA ARG A 35 -3.69 15.13 -12.26
C ARG A 35 -4.08 13.65 -12.25
N TYR A 36 -3.63 12.92 -11.24
CA TYR A 36 -3.94 11.51 -11.07
C TYR A 36 -4.75 11.28 -9.81
N GLY A 37 -5.77 10.43 -9.92
CA GLY A 37 -6.33 9.77 -8.74
C GLY A 37 -5.38 8.65 -8.29
N MET A 38 -5.30 8.39 -7.00
CA MET A 38 -4.56 7.23 -6.49
C MET A 38 -5.34 6.53 -5.40
N LEU A 39 -5.46 5.21 -5.53
CA LEU A 39 -5.94 4.30 -4.49
C LEU A 39 -4.76 3.53 -3.92
N ILE A 40 -4.60 3.52 -2.60
CA ILE A 40 -3.47 2.93 -1.90
C ILE A 40 -3.99 1.82 -1.01
N PHE A 41 -3.80 0.57 -1.44
CA PHE A 41 -4.11 -0.63 -0.69
C PHE A 41 -2.99 -0.95 0.28
N GLY A 42 -3.33 -1.58 1.40
CA GLY A 42 -2.35 -2.03 2.38
C GLY A 42 -3.01 -2.42 3.68
N MET A 43 -2.46 -3.46 4.33
CA MET A 43 -2.85 -3.84 5.69
C MET A 43 -2.52 -2.73 6.69
N SER A 44 -3.14 -2.79 7.87
CA SER A 44 -2.87 -1.82 8.93
C SER A 44 -1.38 -1.84 9.33
N GLY A 45 -0.76 -0.66 9.45
CA GLY A 45 0.65 -0.54 9.83
C GLY A 45 1.67 -0.89 8.74
N THR A 46 1.26 -0.96 7.46
CA THR A 46 2.21 -1.19 6.34
C THR A 46 2.59 0.09 5.57
N GLY A 47 2.00 1.24 5.91
CA GLY A 47 2.29 2.53 5.25
C GLY A 47 1.15 3.10 4.43
N LYS A 48 -0.05 2.49 4.43
CA LYS A 48 -1.25 2.99 3.72
C LYS A 48 -1.59 4.44 4.09
N THR A 49 -1.85 4.72 5.36
CA THR A 49 -2.20 6.07 5.83
C THR A 49 -1.02 7.04 5.64
N THR A 50 0.21 6.59 5.93
CA THR A 50 1.44 7.36 5.69
C THR A 50 1.51 7.87 4.24
N HIS A 51 1.46 7.00 3.24
CA HIS A 51 1.58 7.41 1.84
C HIS A 51 0.32 8.08 1.27
N THR A 52 -0.84 7.86 1.89
CA THR A 52 -2.06 8.62 1.61
C THR A 52 -1.84 10.09 1.95
N CYS A 53 -1.32 10.39 3.14
CA CYS A 53 -1.15 11.76 3.63
C CYS A 53 0.20 12.41 3.25
N HIS A 54 1.16 11.66 2.71
CA HIS A 54 2.49 12.17 2.38
C HIS A 54 2.50 13.03 1.10
N THR A 55 3.31 14.10 1.03
CA THR A 55 3.39 14.97 -0.17
C THR A 55 4.11 14.33 -1.34
N HIS A 56 4.91 13.31 -1.06
CA HIS A 56 5.82 12.63 -1.98
C HIS A 56 6.89 13.55 -2.59
N GLY A 57 7.11 14.72 -2.00
CA GLY A 57 8.05 15.72 -2.54
C GLY A 57 7.55 16.38 -3.82
N LEU A 58 6.24 16.37 -4.08
CA LEU A 58 5.59 17.11 -5.16
C LEU A 58 5.49 18.60 -4.78
N ASN A 59 6.64 19.26 -4.73
CA ASN A 59 6.81 20.62 -4.22
C ASN A 59 7.05 21.66 -5.32
N ASP A 60 7.16 21.24 -6.59
CA ASP A 60 7.41 22.18 -7.67
C ASP A 60 6.18 23.06 -7.92
N LYS A 61 6.38 24.20 -8.58
CA LYS A 61 5.28 25.09 -8.96
C LYS A 61 4.20 24.32 -9.73
N ASP A 62 2.96 24.45 -9.23
CA ASP A 62 1.72 23.82 -9.71
C ASP A 62 1.61 22.30 -9.47
N GLU A 63 2.57 21.71 -8.76
CA GLU A 63 2.45 20.38 -8.18
C GLU A 63 1.74 20.41 -6.81
N GLY A 64 1.31 19.24 -6.34
CA GLY A 64 0.78 19.09 -4.99
C GLY A 64 -0.06 17.83 -4.82
N ILE A 65 -0.70 17.74 -3.67
CA ILE A 65 -1.59 16.64 -3.31
C ILE A 65 -2.93 17.15 -2.79
N GLU A 66 -3.95 16.31 -2.90
CA GLU A 66 -5.20 16.47 -2.17
C GLU A 66 -5.55 15.13 -1.51
N ILE A 67 -5.68 15.10 -0.19
CA ILE A 67 -6.02 13.91 0.60
C ILE A 67 -7.55 13.74 0.61
N LEU A 68 -8.06 12.53 0.37
CA LEU A 68 -9.49 12.26 0.31
C LEU A 68 -9.95 11.34 1.46
N GLN A 69 -9.43 10.11 1.52
CA GLN A 69 -9.73 9.10 2.55
C GLN A 69 -8.48 8.30 2.88
N ASP A 70 -8.36 7.71 4.07
CA ASP A 70 -7.22 6.84 4.40
C ASP A 70 -7.57 5.34 4.48
N ASP A 71 -8.83 4.98 4.70
CA ASP A 71 -9.18 3.60 5.05
C ASP A 71 -10.17 2.91 4.11
N VAL A 72 -11.37 3.45 3.89
CA VAL A 72 -12.41 2.76 3.10
C VAL A 72 -13.00 3.64 2.01
N VAL A 73 -13.03 3.09 0.78
CA VAL A 73 -13.65 3.72 -0.39
C VAL A 73 -14.53 2.73 -1.17
N PHE A 74 -15.49 3.26 -1.94
CA PHE A 74 -16.38 2.46 -2.78
C PHE A 74 -16.15 2.79 -4.25
N LEU A 75 -15.38 1.96 -4.95
CA LEU A 75 -14.96 2.15 -6.34
C LEU A 75 -16.12 1.85 -7.30
N LYS A 76 -16.37 2.79 -8.21
CA LYS A 76 -17.33 2.69 -9.30
C LYS A 76 -16.66 2.25 -10.60
N LYS A 77 -17.49 1.76 -11.54
CA LYS A 77 -17.04 1.31 -12.87
C LYS A 77 -16.41 2.41 -13.73
N ASP A 78 -16.62 3.69 -13.43
CA ASP A 78 -16.04 4.84 -14.14
C ASP A 78 -14.70 5.32 -13.53
N GLY A 79 -14.19 4.61 -12.52
CA GLY A 79 -12.96 4.95 -11.80
C GLY A 79 -13.12 6.00 -10.69
N SER A 80 -14.32 6.58 -10.52
CA SER A 80 -14.63 7.39 -9.34
C SER A 80 -14.80 6.51 -8.10
N ALA A 81 -14.65 7.08 -6.91
CA ALA A 81 -14.90 6.36 -5.67
C ALA A 81 -15.58 7.25 -4.63
N TYR A 82 -16.55 6.69 -3.91
CA TYR A 82 -17.11 7.37 -2.73
C TYR A 82 -16.22 7.16 -1.51
N GLY A 83 -15.95 8.22 -0.76
CA GLY A 83 -15.35 8.15 0.56
C GLY A 83 -16.37 7.80 1.64
N SER A 84 -15.91 7.24 2.75
CA SER A 84 -16.79 6.70 3.80
C SER A 84 -16.80 7.53 5.09
N GLU A 85 -15.70 8.23 5.41
CA GLU A 85 -15.44 8.80 6.73
C GLU A 85 -14.95 10.26 6.67
N ARG A 86 -14.98 10.96 7.81
CA ARG A 86 -14.50 12.35 7.97
C ARG A 86 -13.33 12.49 8.94
N GLY A 87 -12.96 11.42 9.63
CA GLY A 87 -11.78 11.35 10.48
C GLY A 87 -10.98 10.10 10.12
N PHE A 88 -9.71 10.09 10.48
CA PHE A 88 -8.79 8.98 10.21
C PHE A 88 -8.42 8.29 11.51
N TYR A 89 -8.49 6.95 11.51
CA TYR A 89 -8.15 6.11 12.66
C TYR A 89 -6.76 5.49 12.47
N LEU A 90 -5.73 6.27 12.78
CA LEU A 90 -4.35 5.93 12.48
C LEU A 90 -3.66 5.18 13.60
N LYS A 91 -2.67 4.36 13.22
CA LYS A 91 -1.67 3.85 14.14
C LYS A 91 -0.68 4.97 14.48
N THR A 92 -0.38 5.15 15.77
CA THR A 92 0.49 6.24 16.23
C THR A 92 1.95 5.83 16.42
N GLU A 93 2.23 4.52 16.53
CA GLU A 93 3.61 4.01 16.65
C GLU A 93 4.48 4.45 15.46
N GLY A 94 5.66 5.02 15.76
CA GLY A 94 6.59 5.53 14.75
C GLY A 94 6.13 6.79 14.05
N LEU A 95 5.12 7.50 14.58
CA LEU A 95 4.72 8.81 14.09
C LEU A 95 5.80 9.83 14.41
N ASP A 96 6.35 10.45 13.37
CA ASP A 96 7.50 11.34 13.47
C ASP A 96 7.23 12.67 12.76
N SER A 97 7.63 13.76 13.40
CA SER A 97 7.41 15.13 12.92
C SER A 97 8.21 15.47 11.66
N VAL A 98 9.32 14.76 11.40
CA VAL A 98 10.22 15.05 10.27
C VAL A 98 9.76 14.31 9.01
N THR A 99 9.50 13.01 9.12
CA THR A 99 9.15 12.13 8.00
C THR A 99 7.65 12.11 7.73
N GLN A 100 6.80 12.39 8.72
CA GLN A 100 5.34 12.38 8.61
C GLN A 100 4.70 13.68 9.14
N PRO A 101 5.18 14.88 8.72
CA PRO A 101 4.80 16.16 9.32
C PRO A 101 3.30 16.46 9.26
N ILE A 102 2.63 16.07 8.17
CA ILE A 102 1.19 16.33 7.97
C ILE A 102 0.36 15.54 8.98
N ILE A 103 0.67 14.26 9.15
CA ILE A 103 -0.02 13.39 10.09
C ILE A 103 0.33 13.79 11.52
N TYR A 104 1.61 14.07 11.81
CA TYR A 104 2.07 14.47 13.13
C TYR A 104 1.36 15.75 13.61
N LYS A 105 1.22 16.75 12.74
CA LYS A 105 0.48 17.98 13.04
C LYS A 105 -1.00 17.71 13.37
N ALA A 106 -1.65 16.83 12.61
CA ALA A 106 -3.05 16.49 12.84
C ALA A 106 -3.25 15.65 14.11
N ALA A 107 -2.33 14.72 14.38
CA ALA A 107 -2.33 13.91 15.60
C ALA A 107 -2.04 14.74 16.85
N THR A 108 -1.29 15.83 16.76
CA THR A 108 -1.03 16.76 17.89
C THR A 108 -2.01 17.93 17.95
N SER A 109 -3.11 17.86 17.19
CA SER A 109 -4.19 18.85 17.26
C SER A 109 -5.03 18.68 18.54
N ARG A 110 -5.79 19.72 18.89
CA ARG A 110 -6.67 19.72 20.07
C ARG A 110 -7.80 18.71 19.96
N ASP A 111 -8.23 18.38 18.75
CA ASP A 111 -9.38 17.51 18.49
C ASP A 111 -8.99 16.03 18.37
N ALA A 112 -7.68 15.73 18.47
CA ALA A 112 -7.17 14.37 18.43
C ALA A 112 -7.61 13.58 19.68
N ILE A 113 -8.06 12.34 19.45
CA ILE A 113 -8.41 11.40 20.51
C ILE A 113 -7.45 10.22 20.42
N PHE A 114 -6.91 9.78 21.56
CA PHE A 114 -5.98 8.66 21.62
C PHE A 114 -6.56 7.46 22.34
N GLU A 115 -6.19 6.27 21.86
CA GLU A 115 -6.49 4.99 22.46
C GLU A 115 -5.17 4.24 22.68
N ASN A 116 -4.87 3.91 23.94
CA ASN A 116 -3.65 3.19 24.36
C ASN A 116 -2.33 3.87 23.93
N VAL A 117 -2.27 5.20 23.94
CA VAL A 117 -1.05 6.00 23.74
C VAL A 117 -0.60 6.57 25.08
N MET A 118 0.70 6.51 25.37
CA MET A 118 1.26 7.04 26.61
C MET A 118 1.29 8.57 26.58
N ILE A 119 0.76 9.17 27.66
CA ILE A 119 0.71 10.61 27.88
C ILE A 119 1.15 10.87 29.32
N ASP A 120 2.05 11.82 29.53
CA ASP A 120 2.48 12.19 30.88
C ASP A 120 1.55 13.22 31.56
N TYR A 121 1.88 13.61 32.78
CA TYR A 121 1.11 14.58 33.55
C TYR A 121 1.16 16.01 32.99
N GLU A 122 2.12 16.31 32.10
CA GLU A 122 2.26 17.62 31.42
C GLU A 122 1.49 17.65 30.10
N GLY A 123 0.98 16.51 29.65
CA GLY A 123 0.29 16.35 28.37
C GLY A 123 1.22 16.06 27.19
N ASN A 124 2.49 15.72 27.45
CA ASN A 124 3.40 15.26 26.41
C ASN A 124 2.98 13.87 25.93
N ILE A 125 2.96 13.68 24.61
CA ILE A 125 2.53 12.44 23.97
C ILE A 125 3.75 11.64 23.54
N TYR A 126 3.80 10.36 23.91
CA TYR A 126 4.91 9.47 23.61
C TYR A 126 4.50 8.43 22.57
N PHE A 127 4.60 8.79 21.29
CA PHE A 127 4.16 7.94 20.19
C PHE A 127 4.95 6.63 20.01
N GLU A 128 6.20 6.57 20.47
CA GLU A 128 7.03 5.37 20.40
C GLU A 128 6.94 4.47 21.65
N ASP A 129 6.28 4.93 22.71
CA ASP A 129 6.14 4.13 23.93
C ASP A 129 5.04 3.07 23.75
N ASP A 130 5.47 1.82 23.59
CA ASP A 130 4.62 0.66 23.39
C ASP A 130 4.35 -0.14 24.67
N THR A 131 4.65 0.44 25.85
CA THR A 131 4.49 -0.22 27.17
C THR A 131 3.09 -0.82 27.35
N LEU A 132 2.04 -0.13 26.88
CA LEU A 132 0.67 -0.65 26.89
C LEU A 132 0.41 -1.61 25.73
N THR A 133 0.82 -1.21 24.53
CA THR A 133 0.63 -1.95 23.29
C THR A 133 1.39 -1.30 22.14
N SER A 134 1.89 -2.10 21.20
CA SER A 134 2.40 -1.63 19.91
C SER A 134 1.27 -1.41 18.88
N ASN A 135 0.03 -1.25 19.33
CA ASN A 135 -1.11 -0.86 18.51
C ASN A 135 -1.83 0.37 19.11
N GLY A 136 -1.05 1.34 19.60
CA GLY A 136 -1.58 2.66 19.97
C GLY A 136 -2.24 3.33 18.77
N ARG A 137 -3.38 3.98 19.01
CA ARG A 137 -4.24 4.55 17.96
C ARG A 137 -4.62 5.99 18.25
N GLY A 138 -4.82 6.74 17.17
CA GLY A 138 -5.33 8.09 17.20
C GLY A 138 -6.53 8.23 16.28
N ILE A 139 -7.49 9.07 16.65
CA ILE A 139 -8.52 9.58 15.76
C ILE A 139 -8.19 11.06 15.54
N MET A 140 -7.98 11.45 14.29
CA MET A 140 -7.79 12.85 13.89
C MET A 140 -8.84 13.25 12.86
N MET A 141 -9.28 14.51 12.90
CA MET A 141 -10.23 15.00 11.91
C MET A 141 -9.51 15.24 10.59
N ARG A 142 -10.17 14.96 9.47
CA ARG A 142 -9.59 15.19 8.16
C ARG A 142 -9.25 16.67 7.98
N GLU A 143 -10.05 17.56 8.55
CA GLU A 143 -9.86 19.00 8.55
C GLU A 143 -8.51 19.43 9.14
N ASP A 144 -7.95 18.68 10.09
CA ASP A 144 -6.65 18.97 10.72
C ASP A 144 -5.46 18.79 9.75
N LEU A 145 -5.68 18.10 8.62
CA LEU A 145 -4.69 17.89 7.57
C LEU A 145 -4.60 19.08 6.59
N PHE A 146 -5.33 20.19 6.83
CA PHE A 146 -5.25 21.41 6.02
C PHE A 146 -3.81 21.96 5.97
N PRO A 147 -3.33 22.42 4.79
CA PRO A 147 -4.06 22.68 3.54
C PRO A 147 -4.08 21.52 2.53
N TYR A 148 -3.70 20.30 2.92
CA TYR A 148 -3.48 19.19 1.99
C TYR A 148 -4.72 18.37 1.64
N ILE A 149 -5.90 18.80 2.06
CA ILE A 149 -7.15 18.06 1.84
C ILE A 149 -7.88 18.54 0.60
N SER A 150 -8.59 17.63 -0.06
CA SER A 150 -9.59 18.03 -1.06
C SER A 150 -10.83 18.63 -0.38
N GLN A 151 -11.67 19.33 -1.14
CA GLN A 151 -12.98 19.75 -0.62
C GLN A 151 -13.96 18.57 -0.47
N SER A 152 -13.77 17.52 -1.27
CA SER A 152 -14.60 16.32 -1.28
C SER A 152 -13.82 15.14 -0.70
N ILE A 153 -14.52 14.19 -0.06
CA ILE A 153 -13.95 12.88 0.31
C ILE A 153 -14.04 11.86 -0.83
N ASN A 154 -14.69 12.22 -1.94
CA ASN A 154 -14.93 11.35 -3.08
C ASN A 154 -13.90 11.59 -4.18
N LEU A 155 -13.37 10.51 -4.74
CA LEU A 155 -12.48 10.52 -5.88
C LEU A 155 -13.28 10.75 -7.16
N PRO A 156 -12.90 11.70 -8.03
CA PRO A 156 -13.61 11.96 -9.27
C PRO A 156 -13.42 10.83 -10.29
N PRO A 157 -14.26 10.76 -11.34
CA PRO A 157 -14.10 9.79 -12.43
C PRO A 157 -12.71 9.82 -13.06
N ALA A 158 -12.22 8.67 -13.53
CA ALA A 158 -10.91 8.57 -14.15
C ALA A 158 -10.77 9.43 -15.43
N ASN A 159 -11.89 9.71 -16.11
CA ASN A 159 -11.94 10.56 -17.30
C ASN A 159 -11.79 12.06 -17.01
N ASP A 160 -12.04 12.49 -15.77
CA ASP A 160 -11.86 13.89 -15.34
C ASP A 160 -10.43 14.16 -14.85
N MET A 161 -9.54 13.18 -15.06
CA MET A 161 -8.15 13.14 -14.65
C MET A 161 -7.29 12.55 -15.78
N ASP A 162 -5.98 12.64 -15.65
CA ASP A 162 -5.03 12.00 -16.57
C ASP A 162 -5.00 10.48 -16.40
N GLY A 163 -5.43 9.99 -15.23
CA GLY A 163 -5.74 8.59 -15.00
C GLY A 163 -5.87 8.26 -13.52
N LEU A 164 -5.97 6.96 -13.24
CA LEU A 164 -6.07 6.41 -11.91
C LEU A 164 -4.90 5.47 -11.65
N ILE A 165 -4.21 5.67 -10.53
CA ILE A 165 -3.14 4.80 -10.08
C ILE A 165 -3.66 3.92 -8.96
N ILE A 166 -3.40 2.63 -9.03
CA ILE A 166 -3.69 1.68 -7.95
C ILE A 166 -2.35 1.17 -7.41
N ALA A 167 -2.06 1.49 -6.17
CA ALA A 167 -0.84 1.10 -5.49
C ALA A 167 -1.16 0.04 -4.44
N PHE A 168 -0.58 -1.14 -4.59
CA PHE A 168 -0.64 -2.23 -3.62
C PHE A 168 0.58 -2.18 -2.72
N ILE A 169 0.40 -1.72 -1.48
CA ILE A 169 1.45 -1.83 -0.49
C ILE A 169 1.54 -3.29 -0.03
N THR A 170 2.66 -3.89 -0.34
CA THR A 170 3.07 -5.20 0.16
C THR A 170 4.22 -4.99 1.13
N ARG A 171 4.18 -5.61 2.30
CA ARG A 171 5.30 -5.54 3.24
C ARG A 171 6.03 -6.88 3.24
N ARG A 172 7.24 -6.91 2.68
CA ARG A 172 8.13 -8.09 2.63
C ARG A 172 9.56 -7.69 2.97
N HIS A 173 10.37 -8.62 3.48
CA HIS A 173 11.74 -8.32 3.93
C HIS A 173 12.82 -9.11 3.20
N THR A 174 12.43 -10.03 2.31
CA THR A 174 13.34 -11.00 1.69
C THR A 174 13.74 -10.59 0.27
N VAL A 175 13.06 -11.11 -0.75
CA VAL A 175 13.43 -11.05 -2.18
C VAL A 175 12.43 -10.29 -3.05
N ALA A 176 11.34 -9.78 -2.47
CA ALA A 176 10.33 -9.03 -3.21
C ALA A 176 10.89 -7.68 -3.70
N PRO A 177 10.69 -7.31 -4.98
CA PRO A 177 11.27 -6.10 -5.56
C PRO A 177 10.74 -4.83 -4.89
N LEU A 178 11.49 -3.73 -5.01
CA LEU A 178 11.13 -2.40 -4.50
C LEU A 178 9.73 -1.97 -4.94
N ALA A 179 9.48 -2.09 -6.24
CA ALA A 179 8.21 -1.86 -6.86
C ALA A 179 8.12 -2.68 -8.14
N ALA A 180 6.89 -2.95 -8.61
CA ALA A 180 6.65 -3.55 -9.90
C ALA A 180 5.48 -2.86 -10.60
N ARG A 181 5.61 -2.60 -11.90
CA ARG A 181 4.51 -2.20 -12.78
C ARG A 181 3.77 -3.47 -13.20
N LEU A 182 2.45 -3.50 -13.01
CA LEU A 182 1.65 -4.71 -13.14
C LEU A 182 0.78 -4.66 -14.41
N THR A 183 0.67 -5.80 -15.10
CA THR A 183 -0.41 -6.02 -16.08
C THR A 183 -1.77 -6.16 -15.39
N PRO A 184 -2.90 -6.09 -16.10
CA PRO A 184 -4.22 -6.31 -15.49
C PRO A 184 -4.35 -7.64 -14.73
N GLU A 185 -3.81 -8.73 -15.29
CA GLU A 185 -3.82 -10.04 -14.65
C GLU A 185 -2.97 -10.05 -13.38
N GLN A 186 -1.76 -9.46 -13.45
CA GLN A 186 -0.87 -9.34 -12.29
C GLN A 186 -1.49 -8.45 -11.21
N ALA A 187 -2.18 -7.37 -11.58
CA ALA A 187 -2.86 -6.48 -10.65
C ALA A 187 -3.99 -7.20 -9.91
N ALA A 188 -4.80 -7.98 -10.64
CA ALA A 188 -5.85 -8.79 -10.04
C ALA A 188 -5.28 -9.90 -9.16
N ALA A 189 -4.15 -10.50 -9.54
CA ALA A 189 -3.46 -11.48 -8.72
C ALA A 189 -2.90 -10.83 -7.44
N THR A 190 -2.25 -9.66 -7.51
CA THR A 190 -1.82 -8.90 -6.33
C THR A 190 -3.00 -8.54 -5.43
N PHE A 191 -4.14 -8.13 -6.00
CA PHE A 191 -5.37 -7.87 -5.23
C PHE A 191 -5.84 -9.13 -4.51
N MET A 192 -5.91 -10.28 -5.19
CA MET A 192 -6.34 -11.53 -4.58
C MET A 192 -5.36 -12.04 -3.51
N LEU A 193 -4.06 -11.92 -3.77
CA LEU A 193 -3.02 -12.34 -2.84
C LEU A 193 -3.02 -11.48 -1.57
N GLY A 194 -3.19 -10.16 -1.71
CA GLY A 194 -3.23 -9.22 -0.59
C GLY A 194 -2.09 -9.43 0.40
N GLU A 195 -0.89 -9.63 -0.16
CA GLU A 195 0.26 -10.10 0.60
C GLU A 195 0.85 -9.01 1.48
N SER A 196 1.10 -9.39 2.73
CA SER A 196 1.81 -8.58 3.70
C SER A 196 2.49 -9.49 4.72
N ILE A 197 3.17 -8.88 5.68
CA ILE A 197 3.41 -9.48 6.99
C ILE A 197 2.32 -9.05 7.96
N GLU A 198 2.03 -9.92 8.92
CA GLU A 198 1.25 -9.59 10.10
C GLU A 198 2.00 -8.49 10.86
N THR A 199 1.27 -7.46 11.26
CA THR A 199 1.82 -6.41 12.11
C THR A 199 1.22 -6.55 13.51
N SER A 200 1.80 -5.87 14.50
CA SER A 200 1.20 -5.80 15.83
C SER A 200 -0.23 -5.22 15.84
N ALA A 201 -0.67 -4.58 14.76
CA ALA A 201 -2.03 -4.09 14.62
C ALA A 201 -3.06 -5.18 14.37
N GLY A 202 -2.66 -6.34 13.84
CA GLY A 202 -3.56 -7.49 13.64
C GLY A 202 -3.46 -8.46 14.80
N ASP A 203 -2.42 -9.29 14.81
CA ASP A 203 -2.10 -10.19 15.93
C ASP A 203 -0.63 -10.01 16.37
N PRO A 204 -0.39 -9.34 17.53
CA PRO A 204 0.95 -9.17 18.08
C PRO A 204 1.74 -10.47 18.24
N LYS A 205 1.08 -11.62 18.48
CA LYS A 205 1.76 -12.92 18.65
C LYS A 205 2.30 -13.49 17.34
N ARG A 206 1.77 -13.02 16.21
CA ARG A 206 2.11 -13.48 14.86
C ARG A 206 2.86 -12.43 14.05
N ALA A 207 3.24 -11.31 14.67
CA ALA A 207 3.95 -10.22 14.01
C ALA A 207 5.19 -10.74 13.23
N GLY A 208 5.29 -10.35 11.96
CA GLY A 208 6.33 -10.80 11.04
C GLY A 208 6.01 -12.08 10.25
N GLU A 209 4.91 -12.78 10.55
CA GLU A 209 4.44 -13.89 9.72
C GLU A 209 3.82 -13.42 8.40
N SER A 210 3.96 -14.22 7.35
CA SER A 210 3.29 -13.94 6.07
C SER A 210 1.77 -14.04 6.24
N ILE A 211 1.04 -13.04 5.75
CA ILE A 211 -0.42 -13.05 5.69
C ILE A 211 -0.91 -12.74 4.29
N ARG A 212 -2.11 -13.24 3.99
CA ARG A 212 -2.81 -13.04 2.71
C ARG A 212 -4.27 -12.75 2.99
N GLU A 213 -4.71 -11.55 2.62
CA GLU A 213 -6.09 -11.10 2.78
C GLU A 213 -6.55 -10.40 1.50
N VAL A 214 -7.51 -10.98 0.77
CA VAL A 214 -8.00 -10.44 -0.52
C VAL A 214 -8.33 -8.95 -0.41
N GLY A 215 -7.75 -8.14 -1.31
CA GLY A 215 -7.88 -6.69 -1.34
C GLY A 215 -7.30 -5.98 -0.12
N THR A 216 -6.46 -6.65 0.66
CA THR A 216 -6.06 -6.26 2.03
C THR A 216 -7.27 -5.89 2.89
N ASN A 217 -8.43 -6.52 2.63
CA ASN A 217 -9.73 -6.09 3.10
C ASN A 217 -10.38 -7.18 3.98
N PRO A 218 -10.25 -7.11 5.32
CA PRO A 218 -10.87 -8.08 6.21
C PRO A 218 -12.40 -7.92 6.34
N PHE A 219 -12.98 -6.92 5.65
CA PHE A 219 -14.39 -6.56 5.77
C PHE A 219 -15.25 -7.08 4.61
N ILE A 220 -14.67 -7.82 3.67
CA ILE A 220 -15.38 -8.40 2.51
C ILE A 220 -16.60 -9.19 2.97
N ILE A 221 -17.72 -8.98 2.28
CA ILE A 221 -18.94 -9.78 2.44
C ILE A 221 -19.24 -10.52 1.13
N GLY A 222 -19.39 -11.84 1.27
CA GLY A 222 -19.69 -12.75 0.17
C GLY A 222 -18.43 -13.36 -0.45
N ASP A 223 -18.55 -13.77 -1.70
CA ASP A 223 -17.47 -14.46 -2.40
C ASP A 223 -16.31 -13.50 -2.75
N LYS A 224 -15.09 -13.90 -2.35
CA LYS A 224 -13.84 -13.20 -2.65
C LYS A 224 -13.43 -13.36 -4.11
N ALA A 225 -13.77 -14.49 -4.75
CA ALA A 225 -13.46 -14.71 -6.17
C ALA A 225 -14.24 -13.73 -7.06
N TYR A 226 -15.51 -13.44 -6.71
CA TYR A 226 -16.28 -12.37 -7.35
C TYR A 226 -15.56 -11.01 -7.30
N GLU A 227 -14.95 -10.66 -6.17
CA GLU A 227 -14.26 -9.38 -6.03
C GLU A 227 -12.98 -9.31 -6.86
N GLY A 228 -12.22 -10.41 -6.90
CA GLY A 228 -11.07 -10.55 -7.81
C GLY A 228 -11.45 -10.41 -9.28
N ASN A 229 -12.51 -11.10 -9.72
CA ASN A 229 -12.98 -11.03 -11.10
C ASN A 229 -13.53 -9.64 -11.44
N TRP A 230 -14.29 -9.01 -10.53
CA TRP A 230 -14.76 -7.64 -10.72
C TRP A 230 -13.59 -6.66 -10.88
N PHE A 231 -12.57 -6.80 -10.02
CA PHE A 231 -11.38 -5.96 -10.07
C PHE A 231 -10.59 -6.17 -11.37
N TYR A 232 -10.43 -7.43 -11.80
CA TYR A 232 -9.80 -7.76 -13.08
C TYR A 232 -10.54 -7.11 -14.26
N ASP A 233 -11.87 -7.28 -14.33
CA ASP A 233 -12.71 -6.67 -15.36
C ASP A 233 -12.61 -5.14 -15.36
N PHE A 234 -12.52 -4.53 -14.17
CA PHE A 234 -12.36 -3.09 -14.02
C PHE A 234 -11.01 -2.63 -14.61
N VAL A 235 -9.89 -3.21 -14.16
CA VAL A 235 -8.56 -2.80 -14.62
C VAL A 235 -8.42 -3.04 -16.12
N LYS A 236 -8.88 -4.19 -16.61
CA LYS A 236 -8.86 -4.54 -18.04
C LYS A 236 -9.67 -3.59 -18.91
N ARG A 237 -10.86 -3.18 -18.46
CA ARG A 237 -11.70 -2.19 -19.18
C ARG A 237 -11.03 -0.82 -19.28
N HIS A 238 -10.16 -0.48 -18.33
CA HIS A 238 -9.51 0.82 -18.24
C HIS A 238 -8.01 0.76 -18.57
N GLU A 239 -7.57 -0.22 -19.34
CA GLU A 239 -6.20 -0.27 -19.84
C GLU A 239 -5.81 1.04 -20.53
N GLY A 240 -4.64 1.57 -20.18
CA GLY A 240 -4.17 2.88 -20.66
C GLY A 240 -4.70 4.09 -19.87
N ARG A 241 -5.60 3.89 -18.91
CA ARG A 241 -6.11 4.93 -17.98
C ARG A 241 -5.93 4.55 -16.52
N VAL A 242 -5.96 3.26 -16.20
CA VAL A 242 -5.70 2.71 -14.87
C VAL A 242 -4.35 2.00 -14.89
N TRP A 243 -3.42 2.41 -14.01
CA TRP A 243 -2.12 1.78 -13.87
C TRP A 243 -1.95 1.21 -12.47
N CYS A 244 -1.52 -0.04 -12.40
CA CYS A 244 -1.38 -0.76 -11.14
C CYS A 244 0.09 -1.00 -10.82
N TYR A 245 0.44 -0.83 -9.54
CA TYR A 245 1.80 -1.01 -9.06
C TYR A 245 1.79 -1.80 -7.74
N GLN A 246 2.72 -2.73 -7.59
CA GLN A 246 3.07 -3.29 -6.29
C GLN A 246 4.21 -2.46 -5.71
N LEU A 247 4.11 -2.07 -4.44
CA LEU A 247 5.10 -1.26 -3.72
C LEU A 247 5.54 -2.00 -2.46
N ASN A 248 6.82 -2.35 -2.34
CA ASN A 248 7.35 -3.01 -1.15
C ASN A 248 7.76 -1.98 -0.09
N THR A 249 6.96 -1.81 0.98
CA THR A 249 7.29 -0.90 2.10
C THR A 249 8.02 -1.61 3.24
N GLY A 250 8.39 -2.87 3.05
CA GLY A 250 9.09 -3.64 4.06
C GLY A 250 10.60 -3.42 4.01
N GLY A 251 11.25 -4.03 3.02
CA GLY A 251 12.69 -4.03 2.84
C GLY A 251 13.18 -5.27 2.10
N MET A 252 14.51 -5.47 2.07
CA MET A 252 15.16 -6.61 1.42
C MET A 252 16.29 -7.19 2.26
N GLY A 253 16.62 -8.45 1.99
CA GLY A 253 17.80 -9.09 2.57
C GLY A 253 17.65 -9.71 3.95
N GLU A 254 16.47 -9.79 4.55
CA GLU A 254 16.33 -10.42 5.88
C GLU A 254 16.58 -11.93 5.89
N ILE A 255 17.32 -12.42 6.90
CA ILE A 255 17.46 -13.86 7.17
C ILE A 255 17.03 -14.12 8.60
N ILE A 256 15.97 -14.93 8.75
CA ILE A 256 15.48 -15.45 10.03
C ILE A 256 15.88 -16.92 10.14
N GLU A 257 16.52 -17.27 11.25
CA GLU A 257 16.74 -18.66 11.66
C GLU A 257 15.71 -19.04 12.72
N ASN A 258 14.97 -20.14 12.47
CA ASN A 258 14.12 -20.75 13.47
C ASN A 258 14.97 -21.67 14.34
N GLN A 259 15.04 -21.35 15.63
CA GLN A 259 15.68 -22.20 16.62
C GLN A 259 14.79 -23.42 16.94
N PRO A 260 15.37 -24.55 17.41
CA PRO A 260 14.60 -25.76 17.76
C PRO A 260 13.52 -25.54 18.83
N ASN A 261 13.66 -24.49 19.65
CA ASN A 261 12.69 -24.08 20.67
C ASN A 261 11.56 -23.18 20.12
N GLY A 262 11.49 -22.95 18.80
CA GLY A 262 10.51 -22.10 18.14
C GLY A 262 10.85 -20.61 18.12
N ALA A 263 11.97 -20.19 18.74
CA ALA A 263 12.39 -18.79 18.71
C ALA A 263 12.94 -18.39 17.32
N LYS A 264 12.57 -17.20 16.85
CA LYS A 264 13.09 -16.62 15.59
C LYS A 264 14.28 -15.73 15.90
N VAL A 265 15.45 -16.03 15.33
CA VAL A 265 16.67 -15.22 15.48
C VAL A 265 17.04 -14.59 14.15
N PHE A 266 17.23 -13.27 14.13
CA PHE A 266 17.70 -12.57 12.95
C PHE A 266 19.19 -12.82 12.72
N LYS A 267 19.54 -13.65 11.74
CA LYS A 267 20.94 -13.77 11.25
C LYS A 267 21.38 -12.52 10.50
N ARG A 268 20.44 -11.90 9.79
CA ARG A 268 20.65 -10.62 9.14
C ARG A 268 19.37 -9.80 9.21
N LYS A 269 19.49 -8.56 9.69
CA LYS A 269 18.40 -7.59 9.72
C LYS A 269 18.07 -7.14 8.30
N VAL A 270 16.81 -6.83 8.06
CA VAL A 270 16.33 -6.26 6.81
C VAL A 270 17.00 -4.92 6.49
N GLN A 271 17.39 -4.71 5.23
CA GLN A 271 17.62 -3.38 4.68
C GLN A 271 16.24 -2.75 4.42
N ARG A 272 15.78 -1.92 5.35
CA ARG A 272 14.49 -1.22 5.28
C ARG A 272 14.46 -0.28 4.08
N ILE A 273 13.30 -0.20 3.44
CA ILE A 273 12.98 0.83 2.45
C ILE A 273 12.33 1.97 3.21
N GLU A 274 12.99 3.12 3.26
CA GLU A 274 12.55 4.24 4.08
C GLU A 274 11.41 5.01 3.41
N ILE A 275 10.60 5.72 4.22
CA ILE A 275 9.48 6.54 3.71
C ILE A 275 9.91 7.49 2.58
N PRO A 276 11.05 8.23 2.68
CA PRO A 276 11.51 9.10 1.60
C PRO A 276 11.85 8.37 0.30
N GLU A 277 12.34 7.13 0.38
CA GLU A 277 12.68 6.31 -0.80
C GLU A 277 11.43 5.80 -1.48
N MET A 278 10.46 5.30 -0.72
CA MET A 278 9.15 4.93 -1.29
C MET A 278 8.41 6.15 -1.85
N ALA A 279 8.53 7.31 -1.19
CA ALA A 279 8.03 8.56 -1.72
C ALA A 279 8.70 8.97 -3.04
N ALA A 280 9.99 8.69 -3.23
CA ALA A 280 10.70 8.90 -4.49
C ALA A 280 10.17 8.00 -5.61
N ILE A 281 9.86 6.73 -5.31
CA ILE A 281 9.19 5.81 -6.24
C ILE A 281 7.81 6.36 -6.63
N ILE A 282 6.95 6.71 -5.66
CA ILE A 282 5.61 7.23 -5.95
C ILE A 282 5.69 8.53 -6.76
N ARG A 283 6.61 9.45 -6.42
CA ARG A 283 6.88 10.67 -7.19
C ARG A 283 7.30 10.36 -8.62
N GLY A 284 8.22 9.42 -8.80
CA GLY A 284 8.69 9.00 -10.11
C GLY A 284 7.60 8.35 -10.97
N ILE A 285 6.67 7.60 -10.35
CA ILE A 285 5.48 7.06 -11.03
C ILE A 285 4.63 8.20 -11.59
N VAL A 286 4.22 9.16 -10.75
CA VAL A 286 3.30 10.24 -11.18
C VAL A 286 3.96 11.25 -12.11
N ARG A 287 5.28 11.48 -11.98
CA ARG A 287 6.05 12.32 -12.92
C ARG A 287 6.41 11.58 -14.20
N GLY A 288 6.27 10.25 -14.27
CA GLY A 288 6.68 9.46 -15.42
C GLY A 288 8.19 9.48 -15.66
N THR A 289 9.00 9.58 -14.62
CA THR A 289 10.47 9.70 -14.70
C THR A 289 11.22 8.41 -14.35
N ILE A 290 10.50 7.36 -13.92
CA ILE A 290 11.11 6.04 -13.66
C ILE A 290 11.48 5.36 -14.97
N THR A 291 12.70 4.85 -15.03
CA THR A 291 13.09 3.87 -16.06
C THR A 291 12.73 2.48 -15.56
N TRP A 292 11.94 1.77 -16.36
CA TRP A 292 11.46 0.42 -16.07
C TRP A 292 12.25 -0.62 -16.87
N GLY A 293 12.48 -1.78 -16.29
CA GLY A 293 13.15 -2.90 -16.93
C GLY A 293 12.63 -4.23 -16.43
N LYS A 294 12.89 -5.31 -17.17
CA LYS A 294 12.51 -6.66 -16.76
C LYS A 294 13.40 -7.13 -15.61
N ASP A 295 12.79 -7.67 -14.56
CA ASP A 295 13.53 -8.30 -13.46
C ASP A 295 14.22 -9.59 -13.92
N LYS A 296 15.33 -9.95 -13.25
CA LYS A 296 16.12 -11.14 -13.60
C LYS A 296 15.52 -12.44 -13.08
N TYR A 297 14.82 -12.40 -11.94
CA TYR A 297 14.33 -13.56 -11.21
C TYR A 297 12.80 -13.64 -11.23
N TRP A 298 12.16 -12.47 -11.17
CA TRP A 298 10.73 -12.28 -11.27
C TRP A 298 10.29 -12.08 -12.73
N ASN A 299 9.06 -12.47 -13.09
CA ASN A 299 8.46 -12.09 -14.38
C ASN A 299 7.72 -10.76 -14.25
N LEU A 300 8.41 -9.78 -13.66
CA LEU A 300 7.87 -8.46 -13.33
C LEU A 300 8.69 -7.39 -14.02
N GLU A 301 8.07 -6.25 -14.24
CA GLU A 301 8.75 -5.05 -14.69
C GLU A 301 9.01 -4.15 -13.48
N VAL A 302 10.29 -3.91 -13.19
CA VAL A 302 10.78 -3.26 -11.96
C VAL A 302 11.56 -1.99 -12.29
N PRO A 303 11.70 -1.04 -11.36
CA PRO A 303 12.48 0.16 -11.61
C PRO A 303 13.98 -0.14 -11.73
N THR A 304 14.61 0.33 -12.80
CA THR A 304 16.08 0.32 -12.98
C THR A 304 16.70 1.70 -12.74
N PHE A 305 15.89 2.74 -12.59
CA PHE A 305 16.31 4.07 -12.18
C PHE A 305 15.14 4.81 -11.53
N VAL A 306 15.40 5.46 -10.39
CA VAL A 306 14.45 6.33 -9.69
C VAL A 306 15.18 7.61 -9.27
N ASP A 307 14.67 8.76 -9.69
CA ASP A 307 15.28 10.04 -9.36
C ASP A 307 15.26 10.32 -7.85
N GLY A 308 16.42 10.67 -7.30
CA GLY A 308 16.62 10.89 -5.86
C GLY A 308 16.69 9.63 -5.01
N MET A 309 16.91 8.44 -5.59
CA MET A 309 17.05 7.18 -4.85
C MET A 309 18.20 6.32 -5.41
N ASP A 310 19.10 5.88 -4.53
CA ASP A 310 20.09 4.85 -4.86
C ASP A 310 19.46 3.45 -4.74
N ILE A 311 18.87 2.99 -5.85
CA ILE A 311 18.23 1.66 -5.90
C ILE A 311 19.24 0.51 -5.74
N SER A 312 20.54 0.75 -5.94
CA SER A 312 21.56 -0.30 -5.87
C SER A 312 21.67 -0.87 -4.47
N LYS A 313 21.29 -0.12 -3.42
CA LYS A 313 21.17 -0.60 -2.04
C LYS A 313 20.26 -1.83 -1.91
N TYR A 314 19.31 -1.95 -2.83
CA TYR A 314 18.28 -2.97 -2.85
C TYR A 314 18.48 -3.97 -4.00
N HIS A 315 19.69 -4.15 -4.51
CA HIS A 315 19.96 -5.27 -5.42
C HIS A 315 20.00 -6.58 -4.62
N VAL A 316 19.13 -7.51 -4.96
CA VAL A 316 18.94 -8.78 -4.22
C VAL A 316 20.24 -9.61 -4.15
N GLU A 317 21.10 -9.51 -5.17
CA GLU A 317 22.39 -10.19 -5.27
C GLU A 317 23.42 -9.68 -4.25
N LYS A 318 23.21 -8.52 -3.62
CA LYS A 318 24.03 -8.07 -2.48
C LYS A 318 23.74 -8.87 -1.21
N PHE A 319 22.57 -9.52 -1.16
CA PHE A 319 22.06 -10.17 0.04
C PHE A 319 22.09 -11.70 -0.07
N TYR A 320 21.95 -12.26 -1.26
CA TYR A 320 21.82 -13.71 -1.43
C TYR A 320 22.63 -14.18 -2.63
N ASP A 321 23.14 -15.41 -2.55
CA ASP A 321 23.65 -16.09 -3.73
C ASP A 321 22.51 -16.46 -4.69
N VAL A 322 22.85 -16.68 -5.97
CA VAL A 322 21.86 -16.90 -7.03
C VAL A 322 20.93 -18.08 -6.75
N ASN A 323 21.43 -19.17 -6.16
CA ASN A 323 20.59 -20.34 -5.87
C ASN A 323 19.60 -20.03 -4.75
N SER A 324 20.03 -19.33 -3.70
CA SER A 324 19.16 -18.87 -2.64
C SER A 324 18.06 -17.92 -3.14
N ILE A 325 18.39 -17.03 -4.08
CA ILE A 325 17.39 -16.14 -4.73
C ILE A 325 16.36 -16.97 -5.48
N ILE A 326 16.81 -17.87 -6.36
CA ILE A 326 15.93 -18.70 -7.18
C ILE A 326 14.99 -19.54 -6.29
N ASN A 327 15.52 -20.14 -5.23
CA ASN A 327 14.71 -20.95 -4.31
C ASN A 327 13.66 -20.09 -3.60
N GLN A 328 14.05 -18.96 -3.01
CA GLN A 328 13.08 -18.08 -2.32
C GLN A 328 12.01 -17.53 -3.25
N VAL A 329 12.37 -17.18 -4.49
CA VAL A 329 11.41 -16.74 -5.52
C VAL A 329 10.47 -17.89 -5.91
N SER A 330 11.00 -19.10 -6.09
CA SER A 330 10.21 -20.28 -6.41
C SER A 330 9.23 -20.64 -5.29
N ASP A 331 9.68 -20.61 -4.03
CA ASP A 331 8.84 -20.89 -2.87
C ASP A 331 7.67 -19.89 -2.79
N LEU A 332 7.96 -18.59 -2.97
CA LEU A 332 6.93 -17.55 -2.98
C LEU A 332 5.92 -17.74 -4.12
N ARG A 333 6.36 -18.15 -5.32
CA ARG A 333 5.46 -18.48 -6.44
C ARG A 333 4.55 -19.66 -6.10
N CYS A 334 5.12 -20.75 -5.58
CA CYS A 334 4.34 -21.91 -5.17
C CYS A 334 3.26 -21.51 -4.13
N GLU A 335 3.65 -20.77 -3.09
CA GLU A 335 2.68 -20.30 -2.09
C GLU A 335 1.58 -19.40 -2.67
N ARG A 336 1.91 -18.57 -3.66
CA ARG A 336 0.94 -17.68 -4.33
C ARG A 336 -0.05 -18.47 -5.16
N VAL A 337 0.42 -19.45 -5.91
CA VAL A 337 -0.42 -20.38 -6.68
C VAL A 337 -1.33 -21.17 -5.74
N ASP A 338 -0.75 -21.81 -4.72
CA ASP A 338 -1.50 -22.59 -3.72
C ASP A 338 -2.60 -21.75 -3.04
N TYR A 339 -2.35 -20.45 -2.83
CA TYR A 339 -3.36 -19.55 -2.29
C TYR A 339 -4.44 -19.18 -3.31
N ALA A 340 -4.05 -18.83 -4.54
CA ALA A 340 -4.96 -18.42 -5.60
C ALA A 340 -5.90 -19.55 -6.05
N GLU A 341 -5.40 -20.80 -6.09
CA GLU A 341 -6.18 -21.97 -6.50
C GLU A 341 -7.32 -22.34 -5.53
N LYS A 342 -7.30 -21.82 -4.30
CA LYS A 342 -8.40 -21.97 -3.34
C LYS A 342 -9.70 -21.31 -3.83
N PHE A 343 -9.61 -20.36 -4.76
CA PHE A 343 -10.74 -19.61 -5.31
C PHE A 343 -11.20 -20.21 -6.64
N THR A 344 -12.02 -21.27 -6.59
CA THR A 344 -12.40 -22.05 -7.79
C THR A 344 -13.19 -21.26 -8.85
N ALA A 345 -13.83 -20.16 -8.47
CA ALA A 345 -14.57 -19.28 -9.37
C ALA A 345 -13.72 -18.12 -9.93
N LEU A 346 -12.44 -18.04 -9.55
CA LEU A 346 -11.53 -16.98 -10.02
C LEU A 346 -11.13 -17.22 -11.48
N ASP A 347 -11.01 -16.15 -12.25
CA ASP A 347 -10.55 -16.23 -13.64
C ASP A 347 -9.15 -16.87 -13.71
N LYS A 348 -8.99 -17.84 -14.60
CA LYS A 348 -7.73 -18.60 -14.77
C LYS A 348 -6.56 -17.71 -15.19
N ALA A 349 -6.82 -16.57 -15.85
CA ALA A 349 -5.78 -15.60 -16.18
C ALA A 349 -5.14 -15.00 -14.91
N ILE A 350 -5.94 -14.80 -13.86
CA ILE A 350 -5.47 -14.30 -12.55
C ILE A 350 -4.58 -15.36 -11.88
N ILE A 351 -5.01 -16.62 -11.88
CA ILE A 351 -4.23 -17.74 -11.31
C ILE A 351 -2.90 -17.90 -12.05
N ARG A 352 -2.91 -17.87 -13.39
CA ARG A 352 -1.68 -17.95 -14.21
C ARG A 352 -0.73 -16.79 -13.96
N ALA A 353 -1.23 -15.59 -13.69
CA ALA A 353 -0.37 -14.48 -13.32
C ALA A 353 0.36 -14.74 -12.00
N ALA A 354 -0.31 -15.35 -11.01
CA ALA A 354 0.28 -15.76 -9.73
C ALA A 354 1.46 -16.73 -9.89
N GLU A 355 1.47 -17.57 -10.93
CA GLU A 355 2.57 -18.52 -11.22
C GLU A 355 3.89 -17.81 -11.58
N THR A 356 3.81 -16.60 -12.12
CA THR A 356 4.98 -15.91 -12.71
C THR A 356 5.45 -14.70 -11.91
N MET A 357 4.57 -14.17 -11.05
CA MET A 357 4.83 -13.01 -10.22
C MET A 357 5.45 -13.35 -8.88
#